data_AF-A0A0B2RPN9-F1
#
_entry.id   AF-A0A0B2RPN9-F1
#
_cell.length_a   1.000
_cell.length_b   1.000
_cell.length_c   1.000
_cell.angle_alpha   90.00
_cell.angle_beta   90.00
_cell.angle_gamma   90.00
#
_symmetry.space_group_name_H-M   'P 1'
#
loop_
_entity.id
_entity.type
_entity.pdbx_description
1 polymer ?
#
loop_
_entity_poly.entity_id
_entity_poly.type
_entity_poly.pdbx_seq_one_letter_code
_entity_poly.pdbx_strand_id
1 'polypeptide(L)'
;VCPLCGYYQEEDGHLFFNCKLTSGLWWESLRWSRIVGPLAAKPAAHFAQFCDGFGGGKNHKRWCRWWIALSSSIWQHRNLLVFQGHRFDPAKVMEDALLLTWSWAKTRDKKFCTSFNHWSSNLGDYFG
;
A
#
# COMPACT_ATOMS: atom_id res chain seq x y z
N VAL A 1 -11.29 -14.59 13.93
CA VAL A 1 -9.87 -14.24 14.20
C VAL A 1 -9.23 -13.85 12.88
N CYS A 2 -8.35 -12.84 12.88
CA CYS A 2 -7.63 -12.35 11.71
C CYS A 2 -6.92 -13.50 10.99
N PRO A 3 -7.24 -13.78 9.71
CA PRO A 3 -6.69 -14.92 8.99
C PRO A 3 -5.19 -14.74 8.72
N LEU A 4 -4.69 -13.50 8.73
CA LEU A 4 -3.29 -13.20 8.48
C LEU A 4 -2.42 -13.55 9.69
N CYS A 5 -2.74 -13.02 10.86
CA CYS A 5 -1.89 -13.17 12.04
C CYS A 5 -2.31 -14.32 12.96
N GLY A 6 -3.60 -14.70 12.98
CA GLY A 6 -4.13 -15.73 13.86
C GLY A 6 -4.32 -15.33 15.33
N TYR A 7 -4.10 -14.06 15.70
CA TYR A 7 -4.13 -13.63 17.12
C TYR A 7 -5.27 -12.70 17.50
N TYR A 8 -5.64 -11.76 16.64
CA TYR A 8 -6.60 -10.70 16.98
C TYR A 8 -7.93 -10.87 16.24
N GLN A 9 -8.96 -10.12 16.62
CA GLN A 9 -10.19 -10.05 15.84
C GLN A 9 -9.88 -9.48 14.44
N GLU A 10 -10.59 -9.98 13.42
CA GLU A 10 -10.49 -9.41 12.09
C GLU A 10 -11.36 -8.14 12.03
N GLU A 11 -10.73 -7.01 12.31
CA GLU A 11 -11.30 -5.69 12.12
C GLU A 11 -10.57 -4.99 10.98
N ASP A 12 -11.20 -4.04 10.31
CA ASP A 12 -10.61 -3.28 9.21
C ASP A 12 -9.31 -2.59 9.62
N GLY A 13 -9.30 -1.88 10.75
CA GLY A 13 -8.12 -1.21 11.28
C GLY A 13 -6.98 -2.19 11.60
N HIS A 14 -7.32 -3.37 12.12
CA HIS A 14 -6.33 -4.41 12.38
C HIS A 14 -5.79 -5.02 11.08
N LEU A 15 -6.68 -5.53 10.23
CA LEU A 15 -6.35 -6.22 8.99
C LEU A 15 -5.45 -5.37 8.10
N PHE A 16 -5.84 -4.12 7.86
CA PHE A 16 -5.14 -3.28 6.90
C PHE A 16 -3.90 -2.61 7.48
N PHE A 17 -3.94 -2.13 8.74
CA PHE A 17 -2.91 -1.20 9.22
C PHE A 17 -2.09 -1.70 10.42
N ASN A 18 -2.68 -2.52 11.30
CA ASN A 18 -2.03 -2.90 12.57
C ASN A 18 -1.60 -4.38 12.63
N CYS A 19 -1.98 -5.21 11.66
CA CYS A 19 -1.54 -6.60 11.62
C CYS A 19 -0.03 -6.66 11.34
N LYS A 20 0.67 -7.56 12.03
CA LYS A 20 2.12 -7.75 11.89
C LYS A 20 2.56 -8.07 10.45
N LEU A 21 1.67 -8.62 9.63
CA LEU A 21 1.94 -8.95 8.22
C LEU A 21 1.63 -7.81 7.24
N THR A 22 0.88 -6.78 7.65
CA THR A 22 0.47 -5.67 6.77
C THR A 22 1.07 -4.33 7.18
N SER A 23 1.25 -4.09 8.48
CA SER A 23 1.87 -2.86 9.01
C SER A 23 3.22 -2.55 8.35
N GLY A 24 4.08 -3.57 8.17
CA GLY A 24 5.38 -3.43 7.52
C GLY A 24 5.31 -2.87 6.08
N LEU A 25 4.22 -3.15 5.35
CA LEU A 25 4.02 -2.66 3.99
C LEU A 25 3.84 -1.14 3.97
N TRP A 26 3.08 -0.61 4.93
CA TRP A 26 2.87 0.83 5.08
C TRP A 26 4.14 1.53 5.56
N TRP A 27 4.86 0.93 6.50
CA TRP A 27 6.15 1.46 6.95
C TRP A 27 7.18 1.54 5.82
N GLU A 28 7.26 0.52 4.97
CA GLU A 28 8.13 0.53 3.81
C GLU A 28 7.78 1.67 2.85
N SER A 29 6.48 1.94 2.67
CA SER A 29 6.02 3.06 1.84
C SER A 29 6.54 4.41 2.33
N LEU A 30 6.54 4.64 3.65
CA LEU A 30 7.03 5.88 4.25
C LEU A 30 8.55 6.06 4.08
N ARG A 31 9.31 4.96 3.99
CA ARG A 31 10.77 5.00 3.80
C ARG A 31 11.14 5.61 2.46
N TRP A 32 10.32 5.48 1.43
CA TRP A 32 10.58 6.05 0.10
C TRP A 32 10.68 7.58 0.13
N SER A 33 9.93 8.22 1.02
CA SER A 33 9.90 9.68 1.19
C SER A 33 10.54 10.16 2.48
N ARG A 34 11.29 9.28 3.18
CA ARG A 34 11.98 9.57 4.46
C ARG A 34 11.05 10.12 5.54
N ILE A 35 9.80 9.66 5.55
CA ILE A 35 8.79 10.11 6.50
C ILE A 35 8.88 9.25 7.75
N VAL A 36 8.86 9.91 8.91
CA VAL A 36 8.86 9.27 10.23
C VAL A 36 7.67 9.78 11.02
N GLY A 37 6.85 8.87 11.53
CA GLY A 37 5.71 9.21 12.36
C GLY A 37 4.77 8.04 12.59
N PRO A 38 3.88 8.12 13.59
CA PRO A 38 2.89 7.08 13.84
C PRO A 38 1.87 7.00 12.71
N LEU A 39 1.43 5.79 12.39
CA LEU A 39 0.32 5.55 11.45
C LEU A 39 -1.02 5.59 12.16
N ALA A 40 -2.01 6.23 11.56
CA ALA A 40 -3.36 6.26 12.11
C ALA A 40 -4.01 4.86 12.03
N ALA A 41 -4.58 4.38 13.13
CA ALA A 41 -5.17 3.04 13.17
C ALA A 41 -6.53 2.92 12.45
N LYS A 42 -7.24 4.04 12.23
CA LYS A 42 -8.57 4.06 11.60
C LYS A 42 -8.46 4.32 10.10
N PRO A 43 -9.19 3.59 9.24
CA PRO A 43 -9.06 3.69 7.78
C PRO A 43 -9.19 5.12 7.23
N ALA A 44 -10.21 5.87 7.62
CA ALA A 44 -10.42 7.23 7.13
C ALA A 44 -9.28 8.18 7.51
N ALA A 45 -8.80 8.08 8.76
CA ALA A 45 -7.68 8.88 9.22
C ALA A 45 -6.37 8.46 8.55
N HIS A 46 -6.15 7.17 8.33
CA HIS A 46 -4.98 6.63 7.63
C HIS A 46 -4.96 7.07 6.16
N PHE A 47 -6.12 7.09 5.50
CA PHE A 47 -6.25 7.59 4.14
C PHE A 47 -5.88 9.08 4.06
N ALA A 48 -6.50 9.91 4.90
CA ALA A 48 -6.19 11.35 4.97
C ALA A 48 -4.70 11.60 5.30
N GLN A 49 -4.13 10.79 6.19
CA GLN A 49 -2.72 10.88 6.54
C GLN A 49 -1.79 10.66 5.34
N PHE A 50 -2.08 9.69 4.47
CA PHE A 50 -1.29 9.42 3.27
C PHE A 50 -1.57 10.44 2.16
N CYS A 51 -2.83 10.75 1.89
CA CYS A 51 -3.24 11.64 0.81
C CYS A 51 -2.90 13.10 1.06
N ASP A 52 -3.19 13.59 2.26
CA ASP A 52 -3.17 15.01 2.59
C ASP A 52 -2.01 15.38 3.51
N GLY A 53 -1.59 14.46 4.37
CA GLY A 53 -0.46 14.66 5.29
C GLY A 53 0.88 14.44 4.60
N PHE A 54 1.29 13.17 4.49
CA PHE A 54 2.59 12.71 3.99
C PHE A 54 2.85 13.01 2.51
N GLY A 55 1.82 13.43 1.78
CA GLY A 55 1.87 13.77 0.36
C GLY A 55 1.17 15.09 -0.01
N GLY A 56 0.83 15.92 0.98
CA GLY A 56 0.07 17.15 0.80
C GLY A 56 0.72 18.08 -0.23
N GLY A 57 0.07 18.26 -1.38
CA GLY A 57 0.57 19.06 -2.49
C GLY A 57 0.69 18.29 -3.82
N LYS A 58 1.86 18.35 -4.47
CA LYS A 58 2.08 17.80 -5.83
C LYS A 58 1.92 16.28 -5.93
N ASN A 59 2.10 15.57 -4.81
CA ASN A 59 2.08 14.10 -4.76
C ASN A 59 0.75 13.51 -4.25
N HIS A 60 -0.24 14.34 -3.90
CA HIS A 60 -1.54 13.89 -3.35
C HIS A 60 -2.15 12.74 -4.18
N LYS A 61 -2.30 12.94 -5.50
CA LYS A 61 -2.87 11.91 -6.40
C LYS A 61 -2.04 10.64 -6.50
N ARG A 62 -0.73 10.69 -6.23
CA ARG A 62 0.16 9.52 -6.24
C ARG A 62 -0.02 8.73 -4.95
N TRP A 63 0.00 9.41 -3.82
CA TRP A 63 -0.22 8.79 -2.50
C TRP A 63 -1.62 8.20 -2.34
N CYS A 64 -2.67 8.87 -2.82
CA CYS A 64 -4.01 8.28 -2.81
C CYS A 64 -4.11 7.03 -3.69
N ARG A 65 -3.49 7.05 -4.87
CA ARG A 65 -3.45 5.85 -5.74
C ARG A 65 -2.70 4.71 -5.08
N TRP A 66 -1.54 4.99 -4.48
CA TRP A 66 -0.76 4.01 -3.74
C TRP A 66 -1.58 3.39 -2.60
N TRP A 67 -2.23 4.22 -1.79
CA TRP A 67 -3.03 3.76 -0.66
C TRP A 67 -4.16 2.82 -1.13
N ILE A 68 -4.86 3.17 -2.21
CA ILE A 68 -5.92 2.34 -2.79
C ILE A 68 -5.33 1.02 -3.32
N ALA A 69 -4.21 1.08 -4.05
CA ALA A 69 -3.58 -0.10 -4.63
C ALA A 69 -3.08 -1.08 -3.55
N LEU A 70 -2.41 -0.58 -2.51
CA LEU A 70 -1.92 -1.42 -1.41
C LEU A 70 -3.08 -2.03 -0.61
N SER A 71 -4.09 -1.24 -0.26
CA SER A 71 -5.27 -1.76 0.46
C SER A 71 -6.01 -2.81 -0.36
N SER A 72 -6.17 -2.59 -1.67
CA SER A 72 -6.80 -3.55 -2.59
C SER A 72 -6.00 -4.85 -2.69
N SER A 73 -4.67 -4.75 -2.76
CA SER A 73 -3.77 -5.91 -2.85
C SER A 73 -3.79 -6.72 -1.55
N ILE A 74 -3.75 -6.06 -0.38
CA ILE A 74 -3.92 -6.71 0.93
C ILE A 74 -5.24 -7.49 0.97
N TRP A 75 -6.34 -6.86 0.55
CA TRP A 75 -7.67 -7.49 0.54
C TRP A 75 -7.72 -8.71 -0.39
N GLN A 76 -7.18 -8.59 -1.60
CA GLN A 76 -7.12 -9.69 -2.56
C GLN A 76 -6.31 -10.88 -2.04
N HIS A 77 -5.11 -10.64 -1.51
CA HIS A 77 -4.26 -11.69 -0.94
C HIS A 77 -4.89 -12.35 0.29
N ARG A 78 -5.57 -11.57 1.14
CA ARG A 78 -6.38 -12.11 2.23
C ARG A 78 -7.48 -13.03 1.71
N ASN A 79 -8.15 -12.67 0.61
CA ASN A 79 -9.19 -13.51 0.02
C ASN A 79 -8.63 -14.78 -0.62
N LEU A 80 -7.48 -14.72 -1.28
CA LEU A 80 -6.79 -15.91 -1.79
C LEU A 80 -6.43 -16.88 -0.66
N LEU A 81 -5.98 -16.36 0.48
CA LEU A 81 -5.74 -17.16 1.68
C LEU A 81 -7.01 -17.83 2.18
N VAL A 82 -8.09 -17.06 2.38
CA VAL A 82 -9.31 -17.56 3.02
C VAL A 82 -10.12 -18.49 2.11
N PHE A 83 -10.25 -18.15 0.83
CA PHE A 83 -11.14 -18.88 -0.09
C PHE A 83 -10.41 -19.93 -0.95
N GLN A 84 -9.09 -19.82 -1.08
CA GLN A 84 -8.30 -20.70 -1.94
C GLN A 84 -7.10 -21.33 -1.22
N GLY A 85 -6.94 -21.11 0.10
CA GLY A 85 -5.89 -21.73 0.91
C GLY A 85 -4.47 -21.28 0.55
N HIS A 86 -4.30 -20.18 -0.19
CA HIS A 86 -2.98 -19.66 -0.55
C HIS A 86 -2.26 -19.11 0.68
N ARG A 87 -0.93 -19.04 0.67
CA ARG A 87 -0.18 -18.37 1.74
C ARG A 87 -0.23 -16.86 1.54
N PHE A 88 -0.36 -16.11 2.64
CA PHE A 88 -0.19 -14.66 2.61
C PHE A 88 1.31 -14.33 2.60
N ASP A 89 1.77 -13.67 1.54
CA ASP A 89 3.16 -13.25 1.36
C ASP A 89 3.23 -11.72 1.24
N PRO A 90 3.71 -11.01 2.28
CA PRO A 90 3.84 -9.54 2.24
C PRO A 90 4.70 -9.03 1.08
N ALA A 91 5.75 -9.76 0.67
CA ALA A 91 6.61 -9.32 -0.42
C ALA A 91 5.84 -9.32 -1.75
N LYS A 92 5.04 -10.36 -2.00
CA LYS A 92 4.18 -10.44 -3.18
C LYS A 92 3.06 -9.41 -3.15
N VAL A 93 2.48 -9.13 -1.98
CA VAL A 93 1.49 -8.05 -1.81
C VAL A 93 2.08 -6.70 -2.21
N MET A 94 3.33 -6.42 -1.79
CA MET A 94 4.04 -5.20 -2.16
C MET A 94 4.26 -5.11 -3.68
N GLU A 95 4.72 -6.19 -4.30
CA GLU A 95 4.94 -6.26 -5.74
C GLU A 95 3.65 -6.01 -6.53
N ASP A 96 2.57 -6.69 -6.18
CA ASP A 96 1.27 -6.53 -6.85
C ASP A 96 0.71 -5.11 -6.66
N ALA A 97 0.86 -4.52 -5.48
CA ALA A 97 0.45 -3.14 -5.21
C ALA A 97 1.26 -2.12 -6.04
N LEU A 98 2.58 -2.33 -6.16
CA LEU A 98 3.46 -1.50 -6.98
C LEU A 98 3.10 -1.62 -8.46
N LEU A 99 2.90 -2.85 -8.96
CA LEU A 99 2.52 -3.10 -10.34
C LEU A 99 1.16 -2.47 -10.67
N LEU A 100 0.19 -2.59 -9.76
CA LEU A 100 -1.13 -1.97 -9.90
C LEU A 100 -1.02 -0.44 -9.95
N THR A 101 -0.25 0.15 -9.04
CA THR A 101 -0.01 1.61 -9.01
C THR A 101 0.66 2.11 -10.30
N TRP A 102 1.70 1.39 -10.76
CA TRP A 102 2.39 1.69 -12.00
C TRP A 102 1.48 1.57 -13.22
N SER A 103 0.67 0.51 -13.31
CA SER A 103 -0.26 0.30 -14.44
C SER A 103 -1.29 1.44 -14.53
N TRP A 104 -1.77 1.95 -13.39
CA TRP A 104 -2.63 3.12 -13.35
C TRP A 104 -1.90 4.41 -13.74
N ALA A 105 -0.64 4.58 -13.35
CA ALA A 105 0.17 5.70 -13.82
C ALA A 105 0.37 5.64 -15.34
N LYS A 106 0.69 4.46 -15.87
CA LYS A 106 0.93 4.21 -17.29
C LYS A 106 -0.31 4.45 -18.16
N THR A 107 -1.49 4.09 -17.68
CA THR A 107 -2.74 4.22 -18.42
C THR A 107 -3.36 5.62 -18.31
N ARG A 108 -3.18 6.32 -17.19
CA ARG A 108 -3.83 7.62 -16.93
C ARG A 108 -2.98 8.84 -17.30
N ASP A 109 -1.66 8.69 -17.37
CA ASP A 109 -0.75 9.78 -17.72
C ASP A 109 -0.12 9.54 -19.11
N LYS A 110 -0.57 10.31 -20.11
CA LYS A 110 -0.09 10.22 -21.50
C LYS A 110 1.41 10.47 -21.65
N LYS A 111 2.04 11.17 -20.70
CA LYS A 111 3.48 11.47 -20.73
C LYS A 111 4.31 10.44 -19.96
N PHE A 112 3.67 9.51 -19.24
CA PHE A 112 4.38 8.53 -18.43
C PHE A 112 4.91 7.38 -19.30
N CYS A 113 6.18 7.49 -19.70
CA CYS A 113 6.84 6.49 -20.53
C CYS A 113 7.71 5.47 -19.76
N THR A 114 7.91 5.65 -18.46
CA THR A 114 8.83 4.83 -17.65
C THR A 114 8.43 3.34 -17.57
N SER A 115 9.41 2.44 -17.73
CA SER A 115 9.24 1.00 -17.52
C SER A 115 9.01 0.68 -16.04
N PHE A 116 8.39 -0.46 -15.74
CA PHE A 116 8.16 -0.87 -14.35
C PHE A 116 9.47 -0.97 -13.56
N ASN A 117 10.48 -1.66 -14.09
CA ASN A 117 11.76 -1.88 -13.42
C ASN A 117 12.46 -0.56 -13.04
N HIS A 118 12.45 0.42 -13.96
CA HIS A 118 13.03 1.72 -13.67
C HIS A 118 12.20 2.47 -12.61
N TRP A 119 10.88 2.41 -12.71
CA TRP A 119 9.99 3.07 -11.77
C TRP A 119 10.09 2.48 -10.34
N SER A 120 10.06 1.16 -10.21
CA SER A 120 10.11 0.46 -8.93
C SER A 120 11.47 0.56 -8.23
N SER A 121 12.55 0.78 -8.98
CA SER A 121 13.88 1.02 -8.40
C SER A 121 14.09 2.47 -7.91
N ASN A 122 13.23 3.41 -8.33
CA ASN A 122 13.38 4.84 -8.06
C ASN A 122 12.15 5.44 -7.37
N LEU A 123 11.48 4.68 -6.50
CA LEU A 123 10.22 5.10 -5.86
C LEU A 123 10.33 6.43 -5.10
N GLY A 124 11.52 6.75 -4.56
CA GLY A 124 11.77 8.03 -3.91
C GLY A 124 11.57 9.24 -4.82
N ASP A 125 11.89 9.15 -6.11
CA ASP A 125 11.69 10.25 -7.06
C ASP A 125 10.20 10.46 -7.42
N TYR A 126 9.40 9.41 -7.24
CA TYR A 126 7.97 9.43 -7.56
C TYR A 126 7.09 9.78 -6.36
N PHE A 127 7.50 9.43 -5.14
CA PHE A 127 6.74 9.67 -3.92
C PHE A 127 7.31 10.79 -3.03
N GLY A 128 8.60 11.11 -3.17
CA GLY A 128 9.29 12.19 -2.45
C GLY A 128 9.00 13.60 -2.97
#